data_AF-A0A5M8RUI3-F1
#
_entry.id   AF-A0A5M8RUI3-F1
#
_cell.length_a   1.000
_cell.length_b   1.000
_cell.length_c   1.000
_cell.angle_alpha   90.00
_cell.angle_beta   90.00
_cell.angle_gamma   90.00
#
_symmetry.space_group_name_H-M   'P 1'
#
loop_
_entity.id
_entity.type
_entity.pdbx_description
1 polymer ?
#
loop_
_entity_poly.entity_id
_entity_poly.type
_entity_poly.pdbx_seq_one_letter_code
_entity_poly.pdbx_strand_id
1 'polypeptide(L)'
;MKEKFPKILFVLGWIVIVAGILTNIESTLYLNANQYVPEGESPDPIRMMQIVSDIVDPLYQGGILIALSYLLTYVKGFGKTE
;
A
#
# COMPACT_ATOMS: atom_id res chain seq x y z
N MET A 1 0.39 -6.18 25.78
CA MET A 1 0.70 -6.22 24.32
C MET A 1 -0.41 -6.86 23.48
N LYS A 2 -1.04 -7.98 23.90
CA LYS A 2 -2.05 -8.70 23.10
C LYS A 2 -3.29 -7.87 22.68
N GLU A 3 -3.70 -6.89 23.47
CA GLU A 3 -4.84 -5.99 23.19
C GLU A 3 -4.46 -4.79 22.31
N LYS A 4 -3.19 -4.39 22.34
CA LYS A 4 -2.69 -3.26 21.54
C LYS A 4 -2.30 -3.70 20.12
N PHE A 5 -1.99 -4.98 19.94
CA PHE A 5 -1.55 -5.55 18.66
C PHE A 5 -2.54 -5.33 17.51
N PRO A 6 -3.87 -5.54 17.66
CA PRO A 6 -4.83 -5.22 16.58
C PRO A 6 -4.82 -3.74 16.20
N LYS A 7 -4.76 -2.83 17.19
CA LYS A 7 -4.67 -1.38 16.93
C LYS A 7 -3.38 -1.01 16.17
N ILE A 8 -2.27 -1.66 16.51
CA ILE A 8 -0.99 -1.47 15.82
C ILE A 8 -1.10 -1.94 14.36
N LEU A 9 -1.68 -3.11 14.10
CA LEU A 9 -1.89 -3.61 12.74
C LEU A 9 -2.80 -2.68 11.91
N PHE A 10 -3.85 -2.15 12.53
CA PHE A 10 -4.75 -1.21 11.86
C PHE A 10 -4.01 0.07 11.42
N VAL A 11 -3.23 0.67 12.32
CA VAL A 11 -2.45 1.88 12.03
C VAL A 11 -1.35 1.59 11.00
N LEU A 12 -0.63 0.48 11.16
CA LEU A 12 0.39 0.06 10.19
C LEU A 12 -0.20 -0.17 8.80
N GLY A 13 -1.40 -0.74 8.70
CA GLY A 13 -2.09 -0.92 7.42
C GLY A 13 -2.29 0.40 6.69
N TRP A 14 -2.77 1.44 7.38
CA TRP A 14 -2.89 2.77 6.79
C TRP A 14 -1.55 3.39 6.41
N ILE A 15 -0.51 3.21 7.22
CA ILE A 15 0.83 3.70 6.91
C ILE A 15 1.37 3.03 5.64
N VAL A 16 1.22 1.71 5.50
CA VAL A 16 1.64 0.97 4.31
C VAL A 16 0.91 1.47 3.06
N ILE A 17 -0.40 1.73 3.15
CA ILE A 17 -1.19 2.28 2.04
C ILE A 17 -0.65 3.64 1.64
N VAL A 18 -0.60 4.59 2.57
CA VAL A 18 -0.23 5.98 2.26
C VAL A 18 1.21 6.07 1.78
N ALA A 19 2.15 5.43 2.49
CA ALA A 19 3.56 5.46 2.10
C ALA A 19 3.77 4.77 0.76
N GLY A 20 3.20 3.57 0.56
CA GLY A 20 3.38 2.81 -0.68
C GLY A 20 2.82 3.53 -1.91
N ILE A 21 1.63 4.13 -1.81
CA ILE A 21 1.04 4.90 -2.91
C ILE A 21 1.94 6.09 -3.26
N LEU A 22 2.36 6.86 -2.25
CA LEU A 22 3.19 8.05 -2.49
C LEU A 22 4.53 7.69 -3.11
N THR A 23 5.22 6.66 -2.59
CA THR A 23 6.53 6.25 -3.12
C THR A 23 6.43 5.66 -4.52
N ASN A 24 5.39 4.88 -4.81
CA ASN A 24 5.24 4.25 -6.12
C ASN A 24 4.90 5.28 -7.19
N ILE A 25 3.97 6.19 -6.91
CA ILE A 25 3.62 7.29 -7.84
C ILE A 25 4.84 8.18 -8.08
N GLU A 26 5.57 8.57 -7.03
CA GLU A 26 6.78 9.39 -7.16
C GLU A 26 7.83 8.70 -8.03
N SER A 27 8.08 7.41 -7.80
CA SER A 27 9.00 6.61 -8.62
C SER A 27 8.58 6.56 -10.09
N THR A 28 7.30 6.29 -10.37
CA THR A 28 6.77 6.24 -11.74
C THR A 28 6.89 7.59 -12.45
N LEU A 29 6.59 8.70 -11.75
CA LEU A 29 6.76 10.05 -12.30
C LEU A 29 8.24 10.38 -12.54
N TYR A 30 9.13 10.01 -11.62
CA TYR A 30 10.57 10.22 -11.75
C TYR A 30 11.16 9.44 -12.93
N LEU A 31 10.77 8.17 -13.10
CA LEU A 31 11.20 7.35 -14.22
C LEU A 31 10.69 7.89 -15.56
N ASN A 32 9.45 8.39 -15.60
CA ASN A 32 8.92 9.01 -16.82
C ASN A 32 9.66 10.32 -17.16
N ALA A 33 9.92 11.17 -16.18
CA ALA A 33 10.63 12.43 -16.39
C ALA A 33 12.09 12.23 -16.85
N ASN A 34 12.72 11.14 -16.44
CA ASN A 34 14.11 10.81 -16.76
C ASN A 34 14.23 9.69 -17.80
N GLN A 35 13.17 9.38 -18.55
CA GLN A 35 13.20 8.35 -19.56
C GLN A 35 14.23 8.72 -20.64
N TYR A 36 15.19 7.81 -20.88
CA TYR A 36 16.10 7.94 -22.01
C TYR A 36 15.32 7.70 -23.30
N VAL A 37 15.37 8.67 -24.22
CA VAL A 37 14.76 8.57 -25.55
C VAL A 37 15.89 8.65 -26.58
N PRO A 38 16.14 7.57 -27.35
CA PRO A 38 17.08 7.60 -28.47
C PRO A 38 16.71 8.69 -29.49
N GLU A 39 17.71 9.24 -30.20
CA GLU A 39 17.45 10.21 -31.26
C GLU A 39 16.49 9.65 -32.32
N GLY A 40 15.34 10.31 -32.51
CA GLY A 40 14.31 9.91 -33.47
C GLY A 40 13.17 9.05 -32.91
N GLU A 41 13.25 8.64 -31.64
CA GLU A 41 12.15 7.93 -30.95
C GLU A 41 11.29 8.87 -30.11
N SER A 42 10.09 8.41 -29.75
CA SER A 42 9.19 9.10 -28.82
C SER A 42 9.22 8.41 -27.45
N PRO A 43 9.11 9.15 -26.34
CA PRO A 43 9.02 8.56 -25.00
C PRO A 43 7.84 7.60 -24.91
N ASP A 44 8.03 6.51 -24.16
CA ASP A 44 6.95 5.56 -23.90
C ASP A 44 5.85 6.24 -23.08
N PRO A 45 4.58 6.10 -23.48
CA PRO A 45 3.48 6.67 -22.72
C PRO A 45 3.37 5.99 -21.36
N ILE A 46 3.09 6.78 -20.32
CA ILE A 46 2.75 6.23 -19.00
C ILE A 46 1.58 5.27 -19.19
N ARG A 47 1.81 3.98 -18.90
CA ARG A 47 0.75 2.99 -19.01
C ARG A 47 -0.18 3.26 -17.84
N MET A 48 -1.41 3.69 -18.11
CA MET A 48 -2.43 3.91 -17.06
C MET A 48 -2.55 2.72 -16.09
N MET A 49 -2.28 1.50 -16.57
CA MET A 49 -2.20 0.29 -15.75
C MET A 49 -1.09 0.30 -14.69
N GLN A 50 0.05 0.95 -14.93
CA GLN A 50 1.13 1.10 -13.93
C GLN A 50 0.67 2.00 -12.78
N ILE A 51 0.09 3.17 -13.07
CA ILE A 51 -0.46 4.06 -12.02
C ILE A 51 -1.53 3.32 -11.19
N VAL A 52 -2.37 2.53 -11.86
CA VAL A 52 -3.38 1.72 -11.17
C VAL A 52 -2.70 0.67 -10.28
N SER A 53 -1.68 -0.05 -10.77
CA SER A 53 -0.92 -1.02 -9.96
C SER A 53 -0.25 -0.35 -8.74
N ASP A 54 0.36 0.81 -8.96
CA ASP A 54 1.05 1.61 -7.94
C ASP A 54 0.12 1.97 -6.78
N ILE A 55 -1.18 2.05 -7.03
CA ILE A 55 -2.23 2.30 -6.04
C ILE A 55 -2.79 1.01 -5.45
N VAL A 56 -3.10 0.02 -6.31
CA VAL A 56 -3.77 -1.22 -5.91
C VAL A 56 -2.88 -2.10 -5.04
N ASP A 57 -1.58 -2.18 -5.33
CA ASP A 57 -0.67 -3.07 -4.58
C ASP A 57 -0.52 -2.64 -3.11
N PRO A 58 -0.25 -1.35 -2.79
CA PRO A 58 -0.26 -0.89 -1.41
C PRO A 58 -1.63 -1.02 -0.73
N LEU A 59 -2.73 -0.79 -1.46
CA LEU A 59 -4.09 -0.98 -0.94
C LEU A 59 -4.33 -2.43 -0.53
N TYR A 60 -3.88 -3.39 -1.34
CA TYR A 60 -4.00 -4.80 -1.04
C TYR A 60 -3.17 -5.18 0.20
N GLN A 61 -1.91 -4.76 0.25
CA GLN A 61 -1.01 -5.06 1.37
C GLN A 61 -1.49 -4.46 2.70
N GLY A 62 -1.84 -3.18 2.72
CA GLY A 62 -2.37 -2.56 3.92
C GLY A 62 -3.79 -3.00 4.27
N GLY A 63 -4.60 -3.33 3.25
CA GLY A 63 -5.92 -3.93 3.41
C GLY A 63 -5.85 -5.27 4.14
N ILE A 64 -4.85 -6.12 3.86
CA ILE A 64 -4.61 -7.35 4.61
C ILE A 64 -4.31 -7.05 6.08
N LEU A 65 -3.47 -6.07 6.38
CA LEU A 65 -3.14 -5.70 7.76
C LEU A 65 -4.38 -5.20 8.53
N ILE A 66 -5.21 -4.38 7.87
CA ILE A 66 -6.48 -3.91 8.42
C ILE A 66 -7.44 -5.09 8.62
N ALA A 67 -7.59 -5.97 7.64
CA ALA A 67 -8.46 -7.15 7.75
C ALA A 67 -8.02 -8.07 8.89
N LEU A 68 -6.71 -8.31 9.05
CA LEU A 68 -6.14 -9.06 10.16
C LEU A 68 -6.39 -8.37 11.50
N SER A 69 -6.35 -7.03 11.56
CA SER A 69 -6.70 -6.30 12.77
C SER A 69 -8.14 -6.56 13.22
N TYR A 70 -9.08 -6.58 12.27
CA TYR A 70 -10.49 -6.87 12.55
C TYR A 70 -10.69 -8.34 12.90
N LEU A 71 -10.08 -9.26 12.17
CA LEU A 71 -10.20 -10.69 12.43
C LEU A 71 -9.63 -11.04 13.82
N LEU A 72 -8.48 -10.47 14.17
CA LEU A 72 -7.91 -10.62 15.51
C LEU A 72 -8.69 -9.88 16.59
N THR A 73 -9.57 -8.94 16.26
CA THR A 73 -10.48 -8.33 17.25
C THR A 73 -11.75 -9.16 17.39
N TYR A 74 -12.25 -9.72 16.29
CA TYR A 74 -13.47 -10.52 16.20
C TYR A 74 -13.32 -11.92 16.79
N VAL A 75 -12.27 -12.66 16.38
CA VAL A 75 -11.94 -13.98 16.94
C VAL A 75 -11.55 -13.86 18.41
N LYS A 76 -11.09 -12.68 18.83
CA LYS A 76 -10.81 -12.36 20.22
C LYS A 76 -12.01 -11.76 20.95
N GLY A 77 -12.88 -12.63 21.45
CA GLY A 77 -13.24 -12.59 22.87
C GLY A 77 -12.03 -12.83 23.81
N PHE A 78 -10.80 -12.53 23.38
CA PHE A 78 -9.54 -12.92 23.98
C PHE A 78 -9.03 -11.72 24.79
N GLY A 79 -9.48 -11.68 26.04
CA GLY A 79 -9.33 -10.54 26.95
C GLY A 79 -10.58 -10.29 27.78
N LYS A 80 -11.74 -10.84 27.39
CA LYS A 80 -12.86 -11.02 28.31
C LYS A 80 -12.59 -12.26 29.16
N THR A 81 -11.88 -12.07 30.26
CA THR A 81 -12.12 -12.90 31.44
C THR A 81 -13.51 -12.50 31.94
N GLU A 82 -14.50 -13.38 31.76
CA GLU A 82 -15.53 -13.51 32.79
C GLU A 82 -14.86 -13.83 34.14
#